data_AF-A0AAU7TDF2-F1
#
_entry.id   AF-A0AAU7TDF2-F1
#
_cell.length_a   1.000
_cell.length_b   1.000
_cell.length_c   1.000
_cell.angle_alpha   90.00
_cell.angle_beta   90.00
_cell.angle_gamma   90.00
#
_symmetry.space_group_name_H-M   'P 1'
#
loop_
_entity.id
_entity.type
_entity.pdbx_description
1 polymer ?
#
loop_
_entity_poly.entity_id
_entity_poly.type
_entity_poly.pdbx_seq_one_letter_code
_entity_poly.pdbx_strand_id
1 'polypeptide(L)'
;MPYITVAKENTGDIELYYEDHGDPAGQAVVLIHGYPLDGHSWEQQSRVLLAAGYRVVTYDRRGFGRSSQPTVGYDYDTFANDLDVLIDVLRLRDVILVGFSMGTGEIGRYLGRYGSANVRKVAASWYASVACVATWHEDFRADIAKIDVPALILQGTGDRILPIESTGRPFAQAVPDATYVEIDGAPHGLLWTHADEVNKALLDFLGA
;
A
#
# COMPACT_ATOMS: atom_id res chain seq x y z
N MET A 1 8.22 -21.12 4.48
CA MET A 1 8.11 -19.68 4.19
C MET A 1 6.63 -19.38 3.97
N PRO A 2 6.08 -18.28 4.51
CA PRO A 2 4.63 -18.12 4.57
C PRO A 2 4.05 -17.78 3.20
N TYR A 3 3.02 -18.54 2.80
CA TYR A 3 2.22 -18.29 1.62
C TYR A 3 0.74 -18.31 2.00
N ILE A 4 -0.07 -17.51 1.32
CA ILE A 4 -1.54 -17.60 1.37
C ILE A 4 -2.08 -17.92 -0.01
N THR A 5 -3.02 -18.85 -0.11
CA THR A 5 -3.73 -19.12 -1.37
C THR A 5 -4.85 -18.11 -1.54
N VAL A 6 -4.82 -17.33 -2.62
CA VAL A 6 -5.84 -16.29 -2.90
C VAL A 6 -6.80 -16.68 -4.03
N ALA A 7 -6.40 -17.59 -4.91
CA ALA A 7 -7.20 -18.06 -6.04
C ALA A 7 -6.59 -19.33 -6.67
N LYS A 8 -7.13 -19.76 -7.81
CA LYS A 8 -6.54 -20.80 -8.66
C LYS A 8 -6.42 -20.32 -10.11
N GLU A 9 -5.40 -20.77 -10.81
CA GLU A 9 -5.29 -20.70 -12.27
C GLU A 9 -5.12 -22.11 -12.83
N ASN A 10 -6.09 -22.57 -13.61
CA ASN A 10 -6.15 -23.94 -14.12
C ASN A 10 -6.04 -24.98 -12.99
N THR A 11 -4.96 -25.76 -12.96
CA THR A 11 -4.70 -26.80 -11.96
C THR A 11 -3.87 -26.32 -10.77
N GLY A 12 -3.33 -25.10 -10.82
CA GLY A 12 -2.43 -24.54 -9.81
C GLY A 12 -3.10 -23.54 -8.88
N ASP A 13 -2.61 -23.46 -7.65
CA ASP A 13 -2.99 -22.41 -6.71
C ASP A 13 -2.24 -21.11 -7.04
N ILE A 14 -2.92 -19.98 -6.89
CA ILE A 14 -2.31 -18.65 -6.90
C ILE A 14 -2.02 -18.31 -5.45
N GLU A 15 -0.74 -18.26 -5.11
CA GLU A 15 -0.25 -18.03 -3.76
C GLU A 15 0.50 -16.72 -3.65
N LEU A 16 0.26 -15.97 -2.57
CA LEU A 16 1.00 -14.77 -2.24
C LEU A 16 2.01 -15.05 -1.14
N TYR A 17 3.27 -14.71 -1.39
CA TYR A 17 4.31 -14.67 -0.37
C TYR A 17 4.03 -13.52 0.60
N TYR A 18 4.19 -13.76 1.89
CA TYR A 18 4.08 -12.70 2.90
C TYR A 18 5.08 -12.91 4.03
N GLU A 19 5.37 -11.82 4.74
CA GLU A 19 6.08 -11.84 6.01
C GLU A 19 5.26 -11.12 7.09
N ASP A 20 5.39 -11.58 8.33
CA ASP A 20 4.64 -11.08 9.48
C ASP A 20 5.58 -11.06 10.69
N HIS A 21 5.95 -9.85 11.12
CA HIS A 21 6.98 -9.60 12.12
C HIS A 21 6.46 -8.68 13.23
N GLY A 22 7.10 -8.75 14.41
CA GLY A 22 6.74 -7.94 15.58
C GLY A 22 5.83 -8.67 16.56
N ASP A 23 5.27 -7.94 17.52
CA ASP A 23 4.36 -8.50 18.51
C ASP A 23 2.99 -8.80 17.86
N PRO A 24 2.46 -10.05 17.90
CA PRO A 24 1.13 -10.36 17.39
C PRO A 24 -0.01 -9.53 18.00
N ALA A 25 0.18 -8.99 19.21
CA ALA A 25 -0.76 -8.08 19.89
C ALA A 25 -0.56 -6.60 19.52
N GLY A 26 0.52 -6.27 18.81
CA GLY A 26 0.78 -4.92 18.30
C GLY A 26 -0.20 -4.53 17.20
N GLN A 27 -0.40 -3.23 17.01
CA GLN A 27 -1.25 -2.74 15.92
C GLN A 27 -0.63 -3.13 14.57
N ALA A 28 -1.43 -3.78 13.73
CA ALA A 28 -0.96 -4.28 12.44
C ALA A 28 -0.83 -3.15 11.41
N VAL A 29 0.35 -3.06 10.79
CA VAL A 29 0.67 -2.19 9.66
C VAL A 29 0.96 -3.07 8.45
N VAL A 30 0.08 -3.03 7.45
CA VAL A 30 0.24 -3.77 6.20
C VAL A 30 0.91 -2.85 5.17
N LEU A 31 2.10 -3.23 4.72
CA LEU A 31 2.92 -2.48 3.77
C LEU A 31 2.79 -3.08 2.36
N ILE A 32 2.25 -2.31 1.41
CA ILE A 32 1.91 -2.76 0.06
C ILE A 32 2.86 -2.11 -0.96
N HIS A 33 3.67 -2.93 -1.62
CA HIS A 33 4.75 -2.47 -2.50
C HIS A 33 4.29 -1.95 -3.87
N GLY A 34 5.22 -1.27 -4.56
CA GLY A 34 5.07 -0.73 -5.91
C GLY A 34 5.67 -1.59 -7.03
N TYR A 35 5.42 -1.21 -8.28
CA TYR A 35 6.08 -1.81 -9.46
C TYR A 35 7.56 -1.42 -9.55
N PRO A 36 8.47 -2.30 -10.02
CA PRO A 36 8.35 -3.76 -10.17
C PRO A 36 8.96 -4.49 -8.96
N LEU A 37 8.84 -3.92 -7.77
CA LEU A 37 9.52 -4.40 -6.56
C LEU A 37 8.73 -5.53 -5.89
N ASP A 38 9.07 -5.82 -4.64
CA ASP A 38 8.41 -6.78 -3.76
C ASP A 38 8.34 -6.23 -2.32
N GLY A 39 7.82 -7.03 -1.37
CA GLY A 39 7.66 -6.64 0.03
C GLY A 39 8.96 -6.20 0.73
N HIS A 40 10.13 -6.65 0.28
CA HIS A 40 11.42 -6.26 0.88
C HIS A 40 11.83 -4.83 0.53
N SER A 41 11.19 -4.19 -0.44
CA SER A 41 11.41 -2.77 -0.74
C SER A 41 11.11 -1.84 0.45
N TRP A 42 10.34 -2.33 1.42
CA TRP A 42 9.98 -1.61 2.64
C TRP A 42 11.00 -1.78 3.79
N GLU A 43 12.16 -2.41 3.59
CA GLU A 43 13.02 -2.79 4.71
C GLU A 43 13.45 -1.63 5.63
N GLN A 44 13.60 -0.41 5.10
CA GLN A 44 13.94 0.77 5.88
C GLN A 44 12.77 1.20 6.79
N GLN A 45 11.54 1.10 6.31
CA GLN A 45 10.32 1.42 7.05
C GLN A 45 9.99 0.31 8.05
N SER A 46 10.11 -0.96 7.65
CA SER A 46 9.86 -2.11 8.52
C SER A 46 10.70 -2.04 9.80
N ARG A 47 11.98 -1.68 9.68
CA ARG A 47 12.88 -1.55 10.84
C ARG A 47 12.39 -0.53 11.86
N VAL A 48 11.96 0.65 11.42
CA VAL A 48 11.51 1.72 12.33
C VAL A 48 10.13 1.43 12.91
N LEU A 49 9.23 0.82 12.14
CA LEU A 49 7.90 0.42 12.60
C LEU A 49 7.98 -0.69 13.66
N LEU A 50 8.85 -1.69 13.45
CA LEU A 50 9.09 -2.73 14.45
C LEU A 50 9.71 -2.14 15.73
N ALA A 51 10.66 -1.20 15.59
CA ALA A 51 11.25 -0.52 16.74
C ALA A 51 10.22 0.33 17.51
N ALA A 52 9.21 0.86 16.82
CA ALA A 52 8.08 1.58 17.41
C ALA A 52 6.98 0.66 18.00
N GLY A 53 7.15 -0.67 17.94
CA GLY A 53 6.23 -1.64 18.55
C GLY A 53 5.03 -2.04 17.68
N TYR A 54 5.04 -1.72 16.38
CA TYR A 54 4.01 -2.20 15.45
C TYR A 54 4.24 -3.65 15.05
N ARG A 55 3.15 -4.33 14.68
CA ARG A 55 3.20 -5.59 13.94
C ARG A 55 3.28 -5.25 12.45
N VAL A 56 4.33 -5.67 11.76
CA VAL A 56 4.55 -5.32 10.36
C VAL A 56 4.26 -6.52 9.48
N VAL A 57 3.32 -6.36 8.54
CA VAL A 57 2.99 -7.36 7.53
C VAL A 57 3.34 -6.82 6.15
N THR A 58 4.15 -7.55 5.39
CA THR A 58 4.44 -7.27 3.98
C THR A 58 3.97 -8.46 3.14
N TYR A 59 3.54 -8.23 1.91
CA TYR A 59 3.30 -9.31 0.95
C TYR A 59 3.72 -8.91 -0.46
N ASP A 60 3.99 -9.93 -1.27
CA ASP A 60 4.32 -9.76 -2.68
C ASP A 60 3.03 -9.88 -3.50
N ARG A 61 2.70 -8.86 -4.29
CA ARG A 61 1.56 -8.89 -5.21
C ARG A 61 1.71 -10.06 -6.20
N ARG A 62 0.59 -10.67 -6.63
CA ARG A 62 0.60 -11.67 -7.72
C ARG A 62 1.44 -11.18 -8.92
N GLY A 63 2.30 -12.05 -9.45
CA GLY A 63 3.21 -11.71 -10.55
C GLY A 63 4.52 -11.04 -10.13
N PHE A 64 4.73 -10.74 -8.83
CA PHE A 64 5.93 -10.08 -8.32
C PHE A 64 6.62 -10.90 -7.23
N GLY A 65 7.91 -10.60 -7.02
CA GLY A 65 8.71 -11.19 -5.95
C GLY A 65 8.66 -12.72 -5.94
N ARG A 66 8.25 -13.27 -4.80
CA ARG A 66 8.15 -14.71 -4.55
C ARG A 66 6.74 -15.27 -4.74
N SER A 67 5.75 -14.43 -5.01
CA SER A 67 4.37 -14.86 -5.26
C SER A 67 4.24 -15.61 -6.59
N SER A 68 3.15 -16.37 -6.71
CA SER A 68 2.77 -17.01 -7.98
C SER A 68 2.67 -15.98 -9.10
N GLN A 69 2.98 -16.42 -10.33
CA GLN A 69 2.98 -15.59 -11.54
C GLN A 69 1.87 -16.02 -12.50
N PRO A 70 0.58 -15.84 -12.14
CA PRO A 70 -0.52 -16.20 -13.03
C PRO A 70 -0.53 -15.30 -14.26
N THR A 71 -1.30 -15.67 -15.28
CA THR A 71 -1.54 -14.84 -16.48
C THR A 71 -2.84 -14.04 -16.42
N VAL A 72 -3.59 -14.15 -15.33
CA VAL A 72 -4.93 -13.58 -15.14
C VAL A 72 -5.04 -12.75 -13.85
N GLY A 73 -6.04 -11.86 -13.81
CA GLY A 73 -6.40 -11.09 -12.61
C GLY A 73 -5.46 -9.92 -12.31
N TYR A 74 -4.95 -9.26 -13.35
CA TYR A 74 -4.14 -8.04 -13.21
C TYR A 74 -5.01 -6.78 -13.33
N ASP A 75 -5.90 -6.62 -12.36
CA ASP A 75 -6.81 -5.47 -12.20
C ASP A 75 -6.99 -5.16 -10.70
N TYR A 76 -7.40 -3.94 -10.38
CA TYR A 76 -7.46 -3.48 -8.98
C TYR A 76 -8.57 -4.16 -8.16
N ASP A 77 -9.64 -4.66 -8.79
CA ASP A 77 -10.65 -5.43 -8.06
C ASP A 77 -10.06 -6.74 -7.56
N THR A 78 -9.29 -7.41 -8.42
CA THR A 78 -8.58 -8.63 -8.07
C THR A 78 -7.49 -8.37 -7.04
N PHE A 79 -6.70 -7.30 -7.19
CA PHE A 79 -5.67 -6.96 -6.20
C PHE A 79 -6.26 -6.59 -4.84
N ALA A 80 -7.38 -5.86 -4.81
CA ALA A 80 -8.08 -5.56 -3.57
C ALA A 80 -8.69 -6.82 -2.93
N ASN A 81 -9.17 -7.77 -3.74
CA ASN A 81 -9.64 -9.07 -3.24
C ASN A 81 -8.49 -9.89 -2.62
N ASP A 82 -7.31 -9.88 -3.23
CA ASP A 82 -6.12 -10.53 -2.68
C ASP A 82 -5.73 -9.97 -1.31
N LEU A 83 -5.76 -8.64 -1.17
CA LEU A 83 -5.54 -7.95 0.10
C LEU A 83 -6.59 -8.34 1.15
N ASP A 84 -7.87 -8.44 0.75
CA ASP A 84 -8.96 -8.87 1.64
C ASP A 84 -8.75 -10.29 2.16
N VAL A 85 -8.39 -11.23 1.28
CA VAL A 85 -8.05 -12.61 1.67
C VAL A 85 -6.87 -12.63 2.64
N LEU A 86 -5.83 -11.83 2.40
CA LEU A 86 -4.69 -11.73 3.32
C LEU A 86 -5.11 -11.25 4.71
N ILE A 87 -5.91 -10.17 4.77
CA ILE A 87 -6.41 -9.61 6.04
C ILE A 87 -7.27 -10.63 6.79
N ASP A 88 -8.16 -11.35 6.09
CA ASP A 88 -9.05 -12.34 6.71
C ASP A 88 -8.28 -13.58 7.22
N VAL A 89 -7.40 -14.15 6.39
CA VAL A 89 -6.62 -15.35 6.74
C VAL A 89 -5.71 -15.09 7.94
N LEU A 90 -5.06 -13.92 7.97
CA LEU A 90 -4.21 -13.50 9.09
C LEU A 90 -5.00 -12.96 10.29
N ARG A 91 -6.34 -12.87 10.16
CA ARG A 91 -7.29 -12.37 11.16
C ARG A 91 -6.88 -11.00 11.69
N LEU A 92 -6.37 -10.14 10.81
CA LEU A 92 -5.93 -8.81 11.18
C LEU A 92 -7.15 -7.95 11.53
N ARG A 93 -7.03 -7.16 12.58
CA ARG A 93 -8.07 -6.24 13.04
C ARG A 93 -7.50 -4.84 13.19
N ASP A 94 -8.33 -3.83 12.93
CA ASP A 94 -7.98 -2.42 13.07
C ASP A 94 -6.67 -2.05 12.34
N VAL A 95 -6.52 -2.56 11.10
CA VAL A 95 -5.28 -2.49 10.34
C VAL A 95 -4.96 -1.07 9.88
N ILE A 96 -3.67 -0.76 9.84
CA ILE A 96 -3.15 0.40 9.13
C ILE A 96 -2.68 -0.08 7.76
N LEU A 97 -3.20 0.51 6.68
CA LEU A 97 -2.76 0.19 5.33
C LEU A 97 -1.79 1.27 4.83
N VAL A 98 -0.59 0.88 4.41
CA VAL A 98 0.42 1.79 3.85
C VAL A 98 0.79 1.32 2.45
N GLY A 99 0.47 2.13 1.44
CA GLY A 99 0.74 1.82 0.03
C GLY A 99 1.81 2.72 -0.56
N PHE A 100 2.72 2.13 -1.33
CA PHE A 100 3.67 2.86 -2.16
C PHE A 100 3.44 2.54 -3.62
N SER A 101 3.38 3.57 -4.47
CA SER A 101 3.14 3.40 -5.90
C SER A 101 1.93 2.47 -6.09
N MET A 102 2.05 1.30 -6.73
CA MET A 102 0.92 0.39 -6.99
C MET A 102 0.10 0.02 -5.77
N GLY A 103 0.74 -0.06 -4.61
CA GLY A 103 0.05 -0.38 -3.36
C GLY A 103 -1.04 0.62 -2.99
N THR A 104 -1.04 1.84 -3.54
CA THR A 104 -2.06 2.83 -3.21
C THR A 104 -3.38 2.68 -3.93
N GLY A 105 -3.36 2.25 -5.19
CA GLY A 105 -4.59 1.92 -5.90
C GLY A 105 -5.29 0.72 -5.26
N GLU A 106 -4.54 -0.23 -4.72
CA GLU A 106 -5.08 -1.36 -3.93
C GLU A 106 -5.83 -0.90 -2.70
N ILE A 107 -5.27 0.05 -1.94
CA ILE A 107 -5.95 0.62 -0.77
C ILE A 107 -7.22 1.35 -1.19
N GLY A 108 -7.14 2.18 -2.24
CA GLY A 108 -8.29 2.90 -2.77
C GLY A 108 -9.43 1.95 -3.16
N ARG A 109 -9.13 0.92 -3.94
CA ARG A 109 -10.14 -0.05 -4.39
C ARG A 109 -10.66 -0.93 -3.25
N TYR A 110 -9.79 -1.32 -2.29
CA TYR A 110 -10.19 -2.08 -1.12
C TYR A 110 -11.22 -1.32 -0.28
N LEU A 111 -10.92 -0.06 0.08
CA LEU A 111 -11.88 0.80 0.78
C LEU A 111 -13.15 1.00 -0.05
N GLY A 112 -12.99 1.15 -1.36
CA GLY A 112 -14.11 1.33 -2.28
C GLY A 112 -15.10 0.17 -2.32
N ARG A 113 -14.60 -1.05 -2.11
CA ARG A 113 -15.36 -2.30 -2.28
C ARG A 113 -15.81 -2.91 -0.96
N TYR A 114 -14.95 -2.88 0.05
CA TYR A 114 -15.14 -3.57 1.33
C TYR A 114 -15.40 -2.61 2.50
N GLY A 115 -15.22 -1.30 2.28
CA GLY A 115 -15.37 -0.28 3.32
C GLY A 115 -14.19 -0.25 4.29
N SER A 116 -14.32 0.59 5.32
CA SER A 116 -13.26 0.91 6.27
C SER A 116 -13.45 0.32 7.67
N ALA A 117 -14.47 -0.54 7.88
CA ALA A 117 -14.84 -1.03 9.20
C ALA A 117 -13.71 -1.74 9.97
N ASN A 118 -12.73 -2.30 9.25
CA ASN A 118 -11.55 -2.96 9.82
C ASN A 118 -10.25 -2.18 9.61
N VAL A 119 -10.33 -0.93 9.12
CA VAL A 119 -9.18 -0.09 8.75
C VAL A 119 -9.12 1.12 9.68
N ARG A 120 -7.98 1.33 10.35
CA ARG A 120 -7.83 2.39 11.36
C ARG A 120 -7.21 3.67 10.79
N LYS A 121 -6.24 3.52 9.89
CA LYS A 121 -5.57 4.61 9.18
C LYS A 121 -5.11 4.11 7.81
N VAL A 122 -5.01 5.02 6.85
CA VAL A 122 -4.39 4.74 5.56
C VAL A 122 -3.27 5.72 5.26
N ALA A 123 -2.21 5.25 4.65
CA ALA A 123 -1.15 6.09 4.11
C ALA A 123 -0.92 5.70 2.65
N ALA A 124 -0.86 6.70 1.78
CA ALA A 124 -0.80 6.50 0.34
C ALA A 124 0.05 7.57 -0.34
N SER A 125 0.98 7.15 -1.19
CA SER A 125 1.46 7.94 -2.32
C SER A 125 0.70 7.59 -3.61
N TRP A 126 -0.18 8.46 -4.11
CA TRP A 126 -1.33 7.99 -4.89
C TRP A 126 -1.09 7.53 -6.34
N TYR A 127 0.03 7.82 -7.00
CA TYR A 127 0.31 7.20 -8.30
C TYR A 127 1.09 5.90 -8.06
N ALA A 128 0.43 4.95 -7.44
CA ALA A 128 -0.14 3.99 -8.36
C ALA A 128 -1.48 3.43 -7.95
N SER A 129 -2.42 4.37 -8.04
CA SER A 129 -3.68 4.28 -8.77
C SER A 129 -3.48 4.11 -10.30
N VAL A 130 -2.30 3.68 -10.75
CA VAL A 130 -1.89 3.73 -12.15
C VAL A 130 -0.84 2.60 -12.39
N ALA A 131 -1.13 1.29 -12.21
CA ALA A 131 -0.26 0.25 -12.81
C ALA A 131 -0.78 -1.13 -13.28
N CYS A 132 -0.84 -1.44 -14.59
CA CYS A 132 0.16 -1.91 -15.56
C CYS A 132 -0.25 -1.42 -16.96
N VAL A 133 0.53 -0.54 -17.62
CA VAL A 133 0.29 0.36 -18.79
C VAL A 133 -1.19 0.61 -19.22
N ALA A 134 -2.00 -0.42 -19.40
CA ALA A 134 -3.45 -0.36 -19.51
C ALA A 134 -4.20 0.03 -18.22
N THR A 135 -3.86 -0.50 -17.02
CA THR A 135 -4.57 -0.12 -15.77
C THR A 135 -4.02 1.16 -15.13
N TRP A 136 -3.11 1.84 -15.84
CA TRP A 136 -2.62 3.18 -15.50
C TRP A 136 -3.78 4.22 -15.54
N HIS A 137 -4.83 3.97 -16.32
CA HIS A 137 -5.93 4.92 -16.50
C HIS A 137 -7.17 4.65 -15.64
N GLU A 138 -7.07 3.76 -14.64
CA GLU A 138 -8.20 3.44 -13.78
C GLU A 138 -8.70 4.68 -13.03
N ASP A 139 -10.03 4.85 -12.97
CA ASP A 139 -10.65 6.01 -12.36
C ASP A 139 -11.03 5.74 -10.90
N PHE A 140 -10.20 6.24 -9.99
CA PHE A 140 -10.42 6.10 -8.54
C PHE A 140 -11.28 7.21 -7.93
N ARG A 141 -11.83 8.16 -8.70
CA ARG A 141 -12.57 9.30 -8.14
C ARG A 141 -13.75 8.86 -7.27
N ALA A 142 -14.43 7.79 -7.67
CA ALA A 142 -15.54 7.22 -6.89
C ALA A 142 -15.08 6.50 -5.61
N ASP A 143 -13.85 5.99 -5.59
CA ASP A 143 -13.27 5.30 -4.44
C ASP A 143 -12.71 6.29 -3.42
N ILE A 144 -12.09 7.38 -3.88
CA ILE A 144 -11.57 8.46 -3.04
C ILE A 144 -12.68 9.05 -2.15
N ALA A 145 -13.90 9.21 -2.69
CA ALA A 145 -15.05 9.72 -1.95
C ALA A 145 -15.49 8.84 -0.77
N LYS A 146 -14.97 7.61 -0.66
CA LYS A 146 -15.29 6.64 0.40
C LYS A 146 -14.22 6.57 1.49
N ILE A 147 -13.14 7.35 1.38
CA ILE A 147 -12.12 7.44 2.44
C ILE A 147 -12.73 8.23 3.61
N ASP A 148 -13.05 7.53 4.70
CA ASP A 148 -13.67 8.06 5.91
C ASP A 148 -12.82 7.84 7.18
N VAL A 149 -11.57 7.42 6.99
CA VAL A 149 -10.56 7.21 8.04
C VAL A 149 -9.42 8.22 7.89
N PRO A 150 -8.65 8.51 8.96
CA PRO A 150 -7.47 9.36 8.86
C PRO A 150 -6.52 8.88 7.76
N ALA A 151 -6.11 9.81 6.90
CA ALA A 151 -5.27 9.53 5.73
C ALA A 151 -3.98 10.37 5.75
N LEU A 152 -2.87 9.78 5.30
CA LEU A 152 -1.61 10.45 4.99
C LEU A 152 -1.35 10.37 3.49
N ILE A 153 -1.11 11.52 2.86
CA ILE A 153 -0.63 11.63 1.49
C ILE A 153 0.81 12.15 1.53
N LEU A 154 1.74 11.36 1.01
CA LEU A 154 3.18 11.70 1.00
C LEU A 154 3.76 11.54 -0.40
N GLN A 155 4.45 12.57 -0.89
CA GLN A 155 5.09 12.51 -2.21
C GLN A 155 6.34 13.38 -2.34
N GLY A 156 7.29 12.92 -3.16
CA GLY A 156 8.48 13.71 -3.51
C GLY A 156 8.21 14.74 -4.62
N THR A 157 8.72 15.96 -4.48
CA THR A 157 8.56 17.01 -5.50
C THR A 157 9.38 16.74 -6.77
N GLY A 158 10.41 15.90 -6.66
CA GLY A 158 11.29 15.47 -7.74
C GLY A 158 10.85 14.19 -8.45
N ASP A 159 9.63 13.71 -8.22
CA ASP A 159 9.13 12.49 -8.82
C ASP A 159 8.92 12.64 -10.34
N ARG A 160 9.69 11.86 -11.11
CA ARG A 160 9.67 11.84 -12.58
C ARG A 160 8.82 10.72 -13.16
N ILE A 161 8.45 9.74 -12.34
CA ILE A 161 7.56 8.67 -12.77
C ILE A 161 6.11 9.14 -12.56
N LEU A 162 5.87 9.80 -11.44
CA LEU A 162 4.58 10.35 -11.04
C LEU A 162 4.73 11.86 -10.78
N PRO A 163 4.52 12.71 -11.79
CA PRO A 163 4.67 14.15 -11.59
C PRO A 163 3.70 14.65 -10.52
N ILE A 164 4.20 15.34 -9.48
CA ILE A 164 3.42 15.78 -8.32
C ILE A 164 2.27 16.75 -8.66
N GLU A 165 2.37 17.46 -9.79
CA GLU A 165 1.34 18.40 -10.26
C GLU A 165 0.09 17.71 -10.82
N SER A 166 0.28 16.62 -11.58
CA SER A 166 -0.81 15.70 -11.94
C SER A 166 -1.18 14.76 -10.80
N THR A 167 -0.30 14.76 -9.80
CA THR A 167 -0.04 14.03 -8.57
C THR A 167 -0.65 14.47 -7.26
N GLY A 168 0.18 14.39 -6.20
CA GLY A 168 -0.17 14.56 -4.80
C GLY A 168 -1.03 15.77 -4.53
N ARG A 169 -0.82 16.86 -5.28
CA ARG A 169 -1.55 18.12 -5.11
C ARG A 169 -3.04 18.00 -5.44
N PRO A 170 -3.46 17.54 -6.64
CA PRO A 170 -4.86 17.20 -6.90
C PRO A 170 -5.48 16.24 -5.87
N PHE A 171 -4.73 15.24 -5.38
CA PHE A 171 -5.28 14.28 -4.43
C PHE A 171 -5.50 14.89 -3.04
N ALA A 172 -4.57 15.72 -2.56
CA ALA A 172 -4.75 16.48 -1.32
C ALA A 172 -5.95 17.44 -1.41
N GLN A 173 -6.29 17.95 -2.60
CA GLN A 173 -7.51 18.73 -2.81
C GLN A 173 -8.78 17.86 -2.75
N ALA A 174 -8.70 16.62 -3.24
CA ALA A 174 -9.82 15.68 -3.23
C ALA A 174 -10.08 15.06 -1.85
N VAL A 175 -9.05 14.97 -1.00
CA VAL A 175 -9.14 14.49 0.39
C VAL A 175 -8.60 15.57 1.33
N PRO A 176 -9.36 16.67 1.54
CA PRO A 176 -8.86 17.85 2.26
C PRO A 176 -8.51 17.59 3.73
N ASP A 177 -9.05 16.52 4.32
CA ASP A 177 -8.78 16.12 5.71
C ASP A 177 -7.53 15.22 5.85
N ALA A 178 -6.89 14.85 4.74
CA ALA A 178 -5.65 14.08 4.79
C ALA A 178 -4.48 14.96 5.26
N THR A 179 -3.59 14.38 6.08
CA THR A 179 -2.26 14.96 6.30
C THR A 179 -1.50 14.91 4.97
N TYR A 180 -1.07 16.06 4.45
CA TYR A 180 -0.32 16.13 3.19
C TYR A 180 1.13 16.54 3.42
N VAL A 181 2.07 15.76 2.88
CA VAL A 181 3.51 15.95 3.02
C VAL A 181 4.18 15.92 1.65
N GLU A 182 4.84 17.02 1.28
CA GLU A 182 5.75 17.08 0.14
C GLU A 182 7.20 16.94 0.65
N ILE A 183 7.97 16.00 0.09
CA ILE A 183 9.41 15.85 0.36
C ILE A 183 10.19 16.50 -0.78
N ASP A 184 10.84 17.63 -0.48
CA ASP A 184 11.52 18.43 -1.50
C ASP A 184 12.66 17.64 -2.18
N GLY A 185 12.72 17.70 -3.51
CA GLY A 185 13.72 17.02 -4.34
C GLY A 185 13.60 15.50 -4.41
N ALA A 186 12.75 14.87 -3.59
CA ALA A 186 12.70 13.42 -3.51
C ALA A 186 12.18 12.78 -4.82
N PRO A 187 12.84 11.71 -5.32
CA PRO A 187 12.41 10.99 -6.52
C PRO A 187 11.29 9.99 -6.21
N HIS A 188 10.84 9.23 -7.21
CA HIS A 188 9.86 8.16 -7.03
C HIS A 188 10.31 7.11 -6.00
N GLY A 189 11.59 6.74 -5.99
CA GLY A 189 12.19 5.79 -5.04
C GLY A 189 12.51 6.42 -3.67
N LEU A 190 11.63 7.25 -3.13
CA LEU A 190 11.84 7.96 -1.87
C LEU A 190 11.88 7.05 -0.63
N LEU A 191 11.27 5.86 -0.68
CA LEU A 191 11.35 4.87 0.42
C LEU A 191 12.80 4.53 0.81
N TRP A 192 13.71 4.61 -0.17
CA TRP A 192 15.13 4.38 0.04
C TRP A 192 15.94 5.68 0.12
N THR A 193 15.75 6.57 -0.86
CA THR A 193 16.62 7.75 -1.01
C THR A 193 16.39 8.82 0.05
N HIS A 194 15.17 8.89 0.60
CA HIS A 194 14.74 9.85 1.62
C HIS A 194 14.02 9.09 2.75
N ALA A 195 14.61 7.95 3.14
CA ALA A 195 14.01 7.03 4.09
C ALA A 195 13.77 7.71 5.45
N ASP A 196 14.67 8.59 5.89
CA ASP A 196 14.55 9.28 7.17
C ASP A 196 13.33 10.22 7.20
N GLU A 197 13.13 10.98 6.12
CA GLU A 197 11.98 11.88 5.97
C GLU A 197 10.66 11.11 5.85
N VAL A 198 10.65 10.02 5.08
CA VAL A 198 9.50 9.13 4.95
C VAL A 198 9.15 8.50 6.31
N ASN A 199 10.15 7.95 6.99
CA ASN A 199 10.00 7.29 8.29
C ASN A 199 9.45 8.26 9.33
N LYS A 200 10.01 9.48 9.36
CA LYS A 200 9.53 10.53 10.26
C LYS A 200 8.06 10.86 10.01
N ALA A 201 7.70 11.18 8.77
CA ALA A 201 6.32 11.54 8.43
C ALA A 201 5.33 10.39 8.73
N LEU A 202 5.75 9.15 8.47
CA LEU A 202 4.96 7.97 8.77
C LEU A 202 4.75 7.81 10.28
N LEU A 203 5.82 7.81 11.08
CA LEU A 203 5.73 7.66 12.54
C LEU A 203 4.92 8.79 13.19
N ASP A 204 5.14 10.04 12.77
CA ASP A 204 4.37 11.21 13.24
C ASP A 204 2.86 11.01 12.99
N PHE A 205 2.48 10.52 11.80
CA PHE A 205 1.08 10.24 11.47
C PHE A 205 0.51 9.06 12.26
N LEU A 206 1.32 8.04 12.51
CA LEU A 206 0.90 6.90 13.32
C LEU A 206 0.79 7.26 14.81
N GLY A 207 1.51 8.28 15.27
CA GLY A 207 1.52 8.76 16.66
C GLY A 207 2.56 8.07 17.52
N ALA A 208 3.67 7.63 16.91
CA ALA A 208 4.80 6.94 17.55
C ALA A 208 6.03 7.84 17.70
#